data_AF-A0A382T6E3-F1
#
_entry.id   AF-A0A382T6E3-F1
#
_cell.length_a   1.000
_cell.length_b   1.000
_cell.length_c   1.000
_cell.angle_alpha   90.00
_cell.angle_beta   90.00
_cell.angle_gamma   90.00
#
_symmetry.space_group_name_H-M   'P 1'
#
loop_
_entity.id
_entity.type
_entity.pdbx_description
1 polymer ?
#
loop_
_entity_poly.entity_id
_entity_poly.type
_entity_poly.pdbx_seq_one_letter_code
_entity_poly.pdbx_strand_id
1 'polypeptide(L)'
;QAPREGRPEDPNPYIHFDEDLCILCARCTRYCDEVEAVNAITLANRGSATTIGTVGNAGLLDTTCELCGGCIDTYPTGALREKKALDIVDESITKVRTTCNYCGVGCQMDLNVSDNQVVKVTSPPPGETVNDGNLCTKGRFAYDFIHHEDRLTTPLIRENGELRPASWPEAIQAAAKGLKGVAERWGPNALGFISSSRCTGEENYLMQKLSRAAFGTNNCHQCAAT
;
A
#
# COMPACT_ATOMS: atom_id res chain seq x y z
N GLN A 1 30.44 -24.84 16.02
CA GLN A 1 29.89 -24.84 14.66
C GLN A 1 30.58 -23.70 13.91
N ALA A 2 30.99 -23.89 12.65
CA ALA A 2 31.45 -22.75 11.85
C ALA A 2 30.24 -21.80 11.71
N PRO A 3 30.38 -20.49 12.02
CA PRO A 3 29.28 -19.55 11.88
C PRO A 3 28.78 -19.55 10.44
N ARG A 4 27.47 -19.44 10.24
CA ARG A 4 26.95 -19.16 8.90
C ARG A 4 27.52 -17.82 8.48
N GLU A 5 28.04 -17.74 7.27
CA GLU A 5 28.52 -16.49 6.74
C GLU A 5 27.29 -15.64 6.42
N GLY A 6 27.05 -14.63 7.25
CA GLY A 6 25.96 -13.68 7.10
C GLY A 6 26.04 -12.91 5.80
N ARG A 7 24.89 -12.49 5.29
CA ARG A 7 24.86 -11.54 4.18
C ARG A 7 25.21 -10.15 4.73
N PRO A 8 25.95 -9.31 3.98
CA PRO A 8 26.09 -7.90 4.33
C PRO A 8 24.72 -7.25 4.50
N GLU A 9 24.64 -6.25 5.38
CA GLU A 9 23.39 -5.53 5.59
C GLU A 9 22.87 -4.97 4.26
N ASP A 10 21.65 -5.36 3.90
CA ASP A 10 21.06 -4.98 2.63
C ASP A 10 20.38 -3.60 2.76
N PRO A 11 20.71 -2.63 1.89
CA PRO A 11 20.19 -1.26 1.97
C PRO A 11 18.70 -1.16 1.63
N ASN A 12 18.05 -2.22 1.13
CA ASN A 12 16.61 -2.19 0.86
C ASN A 12 15.82 -1.75 2.10
N PRO A 13 14.74 -0.95 1.96
CA PRO A 13 14.06 -0.35 3.10
C PRO A 13 13.05 -1.29 3.79
N TYR A 14 12.79 -2.50 3.28
CA TYR A 14 11.61 -3.26 3.66
C TYR A 14 11.89 -4.61 4.30
N ILE A 15 12.90 -5.36 3.84
CA ILE A 15 13.12 -6.75 4.20
C ILE A 15 14.39 -6.87 5.06
N HIS A 16 14.23 -7.40 6.27
CA HIS A 16 15.31 -7.77 7.15
C HIS A 16 15.50 -9.29 7.13
N PHE A 17 16.75 -9.74 7.12
CA PHE A 17 17.13 -11.15 7.19
C PHE A 17 18.12 -11.38 8.34
N ASP A 18 17.84 -12.38 9.16
CA ASP A 18 18.66 -12.84 10.28
C ASP A 18 19.05 -14.30 10.06
N GLU A 19 20.29 -14.55 9.62
CA GLU A 19 20.74 -15.92 9.29
C GLU A 19 20.77 -16.89 10.47
N ASP A 20 20.87 -16.41 11.70
CA ASP A 20 20.96 -17.24 12.90
C ASP A 20 19.61 -17.92 13.19
N LEU A 21 18.51 -17.22 12.88
CA LEU A 21 17.16 -17.75 12.97
C LEU A 21 16.78 -18.66 11.78
N CYS A 22 17.67 -18.80 10.79
CA CYS A 22 17.37 -19.57 9.60
C CYS A 22 17.39 -21.09 9.83
N ILE A 23 16.32 -21.78 9.44
CA ILE A 23 16.23 -23.25 9.52
C ILE A 23 16.46 -23.94 8.17
N LEU A 24 16.86 -23.20 7.13
CA LEU A 24 17.15 -23.72 5.78
C LEU A 24 16.02 -24.56 5.16
N CYS A 25 14.77 -24.24 5.47
CA CYS A 25 13.60 -24.96 4.93
C CYS A 25 13.30 -24.69 3.45
N ALA A 26 14.05 -23.76 2.82
CA ALA A 26 13.90 -23.35 1.42
C ALA A 26 12.51 -22.78 1.03
N ARG A 27 11.62 -22.46 1.99
CA ARG A 27 10.29 -21.90 1.67
C ARG A 27 10.37 -20.55 0.97
N CYS A 28 11.26 -19.67 1.44
CA CYS A 28 11.45 -18.34 0.84
C CYS A 28 12.01 -18.41 -0.58
N THR A 29 12.99 -19.29 -0.84
CA THR A 29 13.56 -19.48 -2.17
C THR A 29 12.54 -20.11 -3.12
N ARG A 30 11.79 -21.12 -2.65
CA ARG A 30 10.69 -21.72 -3.41
C ARG A 30 9.58 -20.73 -3.72
N TYR A 31 9.19 -19.86 -2.79
CA TYR A 31 8.22 -18.80 -3.06
C TYR A 31 8.73 -17.84 -4.16
N CYS A 32 10.00 -17.43 -4.06
CA CYS A 32 10.62 -16.52 -5.01
C CYS A 32 10.72 -17.09 -6.44
N ASP A 33 10.84 -18.41 -6.57
CA ASP A 33 10.88 -19.13 -7.85
C ASP A 33 9.47 -19.56 -8.33
N GLU A 34 8.72 -20.28 -7.50
CA GLU A 34 7.47 -20.94 -7.91
C GLU A 34 6.27 -19.98 -7.97
N VAL A 35 6.24 -18.93 -7.13
CA VAL A 35 5.08 -18.02 -7.03
C VAL A 35 5.35 -16.70 -7.73
N GLU A 36 6.45 -16.04 -7.38
CA GLU A 36 6.80 -14.74 -7.96
C GLU A 36 7.57 -14.88 -9.28
N ALA A 37 8.21 -16.02 -9.51
CA ALA A 37 8.97 -16.32 -10.73
C ALA A 37 10.11 -15.33 -11.04
N VAL A 38 10.74 -14.76 -10.00
CA VAL A 38 11.85 -13.80 -10.15
C VAL A 38 13.21 -14.36 -9.77
N ASN A 39 13.27 -15.45 -9.01
CA ASN A 39 14.52 -16.16 -8.70
C ASN A 39 15.64 -15.29 -8.06
N ALA A 40 15.25 -14.28 -7.27
CA ALA A 40 16.18 -13.31 -6.69
C ALA A 40 17.03 -13.87 -5.54
N ILE A 41 16.53 -14.87 -4.82
CA ILE A 41 17.20 -15.49 -3.67
C ILE A 41 17.33 -17.00 -3.86
N THR A 42 18.43 -17.56 -3.37
CA THR A 42 18.75 -19.00 -3.44
C THR A 42 19.44 -19.49 -2.16
N LEU A 43 19.68 -20.80 -2.08
CA LEU A 43 20.56 -21.38 -1.07
C LEU A 43 22.01 -21.24 -1.54
N ALA A 44 22.75 -20.33 -0.92
CA ALA A 44 24.16 -20.13 -1.18
C ALA A 44 25.02 -21.05 -0.29
N ASN A 45 26.28 -21.27 -0.68
CA ASN A 45 27.28 -22.07 0.04
C ASN A 45 26.89 -23.56 0.20
N ARG A 46 27.58 -24.27 1.11
CA ARG A 46 27.41 -25.72 1.32
C ARG A 46 27.57 -26.12 2.77
N GLY A 47 26.88 -27.19 3.17
CA GLY A 47 26.99 -27.78 4.51
C GLY A 47 26.53 -26.83 5.61
N SER A 48 27.31 -26.71 6.69
CA SER A 48 26.98 -25.80 7.79
C SER A 48 27.05 -24.32 7.42
N ALA A 49 27.73 -23.98 6.32
CA ALA A 49 27.84 -22.60 5.83
C ALA A 49 26.66 -22.18 4.93
N THR A 50 25.70 -23.08 4.65
CA THR A 50 24.55 -22.76 3.80
C THR A 50 23.71 -21.63 4.42
N THR A 51 23.36 -20.64 3.60
CA THR A 51 22.51 -19.50 3.98
C THR A 51 21.61 -19.07 2.81
N ILE A 52 20.64 -18.19 3.08
CA ILE A 52 19.87 -17.53 2.01
C ILE A 52 20.75 -16.42 1.43
N GLY A 53 20.99 -16.46 0.12
CA GLY A 53 21.83 -15.50 -0.56
C GLY A 53 21.27 -15.05 -1.90
N THR A 54 21.81 -13.96 -2.41
CA THR A 54 21.58 -13.43 -3.76
C THR A 54 22.75 -13.77 -4.68
N VAL A 55 22.54 -13.67 -5.99
CA VAL A 55 23.63 -13.84 -6.97
C VAL A 55 24.74 -12.80 -6.71
N GLY A 56 25.98 -13.27 -6.58
CA GLY A 56 27.14 -12.40 -6.35
C GLY A 56 27.13 -11.65 -5.02
N ASN A 57 26.27 -12.03 -4.07
CA ASN A 57 26.08 -11.32 -2.80
C ASN A 57 25.61 -9.85 -2.96
N ALA A 58 25.01 -9.52 -4.11
CA ALA A 58 24.50 -8.19 -4.43
C ALA A 58 23.26 -7.84 -3.59
N GLY A 59 22.93 -6.55 -3.39
CA GLY A 59 21.72 -6.09 -2.67
C GLY A 59 20.43 -6.58 -3.34
N LEU A 60 19.29 -6.70 -2.62
CA LEU A 60 18.03 -7.13 -3.23
C LEU A 60 17.62 -6.16 -4.35
N LEU A 61 17.88 -4.87 -4.15
CA LEU A 61 17.67 -3.81 -5.14
C LEU A 61 18.55 -3.97 -6.40
N ASP A 62 19.68 -4.68 -6.30
CA ASP A 62 20.61 -4.92 -7.40
C ASP A 62 20.38 -6.29 -8.08
N THR A 63 19.27 -6.96 -7.74
CA THR A 63 18.87 -8.26 -8.29
C THR A 63 17.50 -8.16 -8.95
N THR A 64 16.95 -9.30 -9.40
CA THR A 64 15.59 -9.41 -9.92
C THR A 64 14.49 -9.30 -8.84
N CYS A 65 14.83 -8.94 -7.59
CA CYS A 65 13.85 -8.86 -6.51
C CYS A 65 12.87 -7.70 -6.73
N GLU A 66 11.58 -8.01 -6.79
CA GLU A 66 10.49 -7.02 -6.90
C GLU A 66 9.99 -6.49 -5.55
N LEU A 67 10.62 -6.91 -4.44
CA LEU A 67 10.25 -6.55 -3.07
C LEU A 67 8.74 -6.79 -2.79
N CYS A 68 8.20 -7.91 -3.27
CA CYS A 68 6.82 -8.36 -2.98
C CYS A 68 6.65 -8.82 -1.52
N GLY A 69 7.75 -9.23 -0.89
CA GLY A 69 7.79 -9.64 0.52
C GLY A 69 7.19 -11.01 0.81
N GLY A 70 6.70 -11.79 -0.14
CA GLY A 70 6.12 -13.10 0.20
C GLY A 70 7.13 -14.15 0.69
N CYS A 71 8.44 -13.88 0.51
CA CYS A 71 9.49 -14.60 1.25
C CYS A 71 9.37 -14.43 2.77
N ILE A 72 8.81 -13.30 3.25
CA ILE A 72 8.49 -13.04 4.66
C ILE A 72 7.27 -13.85 5.08
N ASP A 73 6.19 -13.84 4.30
CA ASP A 73 4.94 -14.55 4.64
C ASP A 73 5.11 -16.06 4.78
N THR A 74 6.01 -16.63 3.99
CA THR A 74 6.27 -18.07 4.00
C THR A 74 7.26 -18.49 5.07
N TYR A 75 7.85 -17.55 5.82
CA TYR A 75 8.95 -17.84 6.71
C TYR A 75 8.49 -18.26 8.12
N PRO A 76 8.89 -19.45 8.63
CA PRO A 76 8.31 -19.98 9.88
C PRO A 76 8.98 -19.50 11.17
N THR A 77 10.23 -19.01 11.14
CA THR A 77 11.04 -18.76 12.35
C THR A 77 11.42 -17.29 12.57
N GLY A 78 10.82 -16.36 11.82
CA GLY A 78 11.10 -14.93 11.96
C GLY A 78 12.49 -14.48 11.46
N ALA A 79 13.24 -15.34 10.75
CA ALA A 79 14.49 -14.90 10.13
C ALA A 79 14.26 -13.83 9.05
N LEU A 80 13.16 -13.92 8.30
CA LEU A 80 12.71 -12.86 7.40
C LEU A 80 11.58 -12.08 8.07
N ARG A 81 11.76 -10.76 8.17
CA ARG A 81 10.82 -9.83 8.81
C ARG A 81 10.74 -8.51 8.06
N GLU A 82 9.67 -7.77 8.28
CA GLU A 82 9.51 -6.40 7.76
C GLU A 82 10.29 -5.43 8.63
N LYS A 83 11.22 -4.66 8.05
CA LYS A 83 12.07 -3.69 8.77
C LYS A 83 11.25 -2.71 9.62
N LYS A 84 10.14 -2.22 9.08
CA LYS A 84 9.24 -1.26 9.75
C LYS A 84 8.55 -1.81 11.00
N ALA A 85 8.45 -3.13 11.13
CA ALA A 85 7.73 -3.79 12.22
C ALA A 85 8.67 -4.60 13.15
N LEU A 86 9.99 -4.41 13.06
CA LEU A 86 10.96 -5.17 13.87
C LEU A 86 10.79 -4.95 15.38
N ASP A 87 10.49 -3.72 15.78
CA ASP A 87 10.38 -3.32 17.19
C ASP A 87 8.93 -3.36 17.71
N ILE A 88 7.98 -3.85 16.91
CA ILE A 88 6.57 -3.90 17.27
C ILE A 88 6.24 -5.24 17.92
N VAL A 89 5.65 -5.20 19.11
CA VAL A 89 5.21 -6.39 19.83
C VAL A 89 3.93 -6.93 19.20
N ASP A 90 3.94 -8.18 18.73
CA ASP A 90 2.79 -8.76 18.01
C ASP A 90 1.49 -8.79 18.84
N GLU A 91 1.56 -8.87 20.17
CA GLU A 91 0.37 -8.90 21.05
C GLU A 91 -0.44 -7.59 21.02
N SER A 92 0.16 -6.46 20.63
CA SER A 92 -0.54 -5.17 20.52
C SER A 92 -1.18 -4.93 19.15
N ILE A 93 -1.15 -5.94 18.26
CA ILE A 93 -1.61 -5.80 16.87
C ILE A 93 -3.03 -6.32 16.70
N THR A 94 -3.92 -5.46 16.19
CA THR A 94 -5.23 -5.84 15.68
C THR A 94 -5.20 -5.92 14.16
N LYS A 95 -5.71 -7.03 13.59
CA LYS A 95 -5.84 -7.19 12.14
C LYS A 95 -7.19 -6.70 11.64
N VAL A 96 -7.18 -5.84 10.63
CA VAL A 96 -8.38 -5.33 9.96
C VAL A 96 -8.30 -5.66 8.47
N ARG A 97 -9.21 -6.53 8.01
CA ARG A 97 -9.35 -6.90 6.60
C ARG A 97 -9.78 -5.70 5.77
N THR A 98 -9.11 -5.47 4.64
CA THR A 98 -9.45 -4.45 3.65
C THR A 98 -9.05 -4.88 2.25
N THR A 99 -9.30 -4.02 1.26
CA THR A 99 -8.91 -4.23 -0.14
C THR A 99 -7.83 -3.22 -0.54
N CYS A 100 -6.82 -3.69 -1.27
CA CYS A 100 -5.76 -2.88 -1.84
C CYS A 100 -6.35 -1.82 -2.79
N ASN A 101 -6.01 -0.55 -2.54
CA ASN A 101 -6.54 0.58 -3.29
C ASN A 101 -5.63 1.02 -4.44
N TYR A 102 -4.68 0.21 -4.91
CA TYR A 102 -3.69 0.63 -5.91
C TYR A 102 -4.10 0.37 -7.37
N CYS A 103 -4.10 -0.89 -7.78
CA CYS A 103 -4.47 -1.31 -9.13
C CYS A 103 -5.92 -1.83 -9.15
N GLY A 104 -6.36 -2.38 -10.28
CA GLY A 104 -7.70 -2.94 -10.44
C GLY A 104 -7.88 -4.40 -9.99
N VAL A 105 -6.83 -5.06 -9.47
CA VAL A 105 -6.91 -6.49 -9.07
C VAL A 105 -7.78 -6.68 -7.82
N GLY A 106 -7.77 -5.71 -6.90
CA GLY A 106 -8.54 -5.81 -5.66
C GLY A 106 -8.00 -6.85 -4.67
N CYS A 107 -6.67 -7.00 -4.59
CA CYS A 107 -6.02 -7.87 -3.61
C CYS A 107 -6.59 -7.62 -2.20
N GLN A 108 -6.99 -8.68 -1.52
CA GLN A 108 -7.39 -8.62 -0.12
C GLN A 108 -6.15 -8.58 0.75
N MET A 109 -6.16 -7.70 1.75
CA MET A 109 -5.04 -7.48 2.64
C MET A 109 -5.53 -7.22 4.07
N ASP A 110 -4.73 -7.57 5.05
CA ASP A 110 -4.96 -7.29 6.46
C ASP A 110 -4.04 -6.15 6.89
N LEU A 111 -4.64 -5.03 7.29
CA LEU A 111 -3.91 -3.97 7.98
C LEU A 111 -3.63 -4.44 9.40
N ASN A 112 -2.36 -4.45 9.78
CA ASN A 112 -1.95 -4.72 11.15
C ASN A 112 -1.85 -3.37 11.85
N VAL A 113 -2.75 -3.13 12.80
CA VAL A 113 -2.93 -1.84 13.47
C VAL A 113 -2.51 -1.95 14.93
N SER A 114 -1.68 -1.02 15.39
CA SER A 114 -1.30 -0.87 16.79
C SER A 114 -1.29 0.61 17.14
N ASP A 115 -1.81 1.00 18.30
CA ASP A 115 -1.92 2.41 18.74
C ASP A 115 -2.50 3.37 17.68
N ASN A 116 -3.53 2.91 16.96
CA ASN A 116 -4.17 3.63 15.85
C ASN A 116 -3.22 3.97 14.67
N GLN A 117 -2.11 3.25 14.56
CA GLN A 117 -1.13 3.33 13.49
C GLN A 117 -1.10 2.02 12.70
N VAL A 118 -0.91 2.12 11.38
CA VAL A 118 -0.72 0.93 10.54
C VAL A 118 0.76 0.60 10.59
N VAL A 119 1.11 -0.57 11.15
CA VAL A 119 2.49 -0.96 11.42
C VAL A 119 3.05 -1.97 10.41
N LYS A 120 2.19 -2.78 9.79
CA LYS A 120 2.52 -3.66 8.67
C LYS A 120 1.27 -4.05 7.88
N VAL A 121 1.44 -4.54 6.66
CA VAL A 121 0.34 -5.08 5.85
C VAL A 121 0.67 -6.52 5.48
N THR A 122 -0.24 -7.42 5.83
CA THR A 122 -0.12 -8.85 5.53
C THR A 122 -1.24 -9.28 4.60
N SER A 123 -1.10 -10.45 3.96
CA SER A 123 -2.21 -11.04 3.22
C SER A 123 -3.01 -12.03 4.07
N PRO A 124 -4.30 -12.20 3.79
CA PRO A 124 -5.06 -13.38 4.19
C PRO A 124 -4.39 -14.67 3.72
N PRO A 125 -4.68 -15.82 4.36
CA PRO A 125 -4.18 -17.11 3.89
C PRO A 125 -4.56 -17.40 2.42
N PRO A 126 -3.73 -18.19 1.72
CA PRO A 126 -4.08 -18.70 0.40
C PRO A 126 -5.36 -19.54 0.45
N GLY A 127 -6.12 -19.53 -0.65
CA GLY A 127 -7.37 -20.24 -0.88
C GLY A 127 -8.62 -19.39 -0.61
N GLU A 128 -8.48 -18.21 -0.01
CA GLU A 128 -9.61 -17.40 0.45
C GLU A 128 -9.97 -16.23 -0.48
N THR A 129 -9.00 -15.73 -1.27
CA THR A 129 -9.09 -14.39 -1.88
C THR A 129 -8.51 -14.34 -3.28
N VAL A 130 -8.79 -13.26 -4.02
CA VAL A 130 -8.36 -13.09 -5.42
C VAL A 130 -6.84 -13.12 -5.63
N ASN A 131 -6.07 -12.79 -4.60
CA ASN A 131 -4.61 -12.73 -4.64
C ASN A 131 -3.93 -13.94 -3.99
N ASP A 132 -4.68 -14.89 -3.44
CA ASP A 132 -4.17 -16.17 -2.94
C ASP A 132 -2.97 -16.04 -1.98
N GLY A 133 -3.00 -15.06 -1.06
CA GLY A 133 -1.89 -14.81 -0.15
C GLY A 133 -0.81 -13.85 -0.67
N ASN A 134 -0.84 -13.48 -1.95
CA ASN A 134 0.22 -12.68 -2.58
C ASN A 134 -0.06 -11.18 -2.52
N LEU A 135 0.98 -10.38 -2.32
CA LEU A 135 0.92 -8.92 -2.38
C LEU A 135 2.15 -8.41 -3.15
N CYS A 136 1.95 -7.37 -3.97
CA CYS A 136 3.08 -6.64 -4.55
C CYS A 136 3.62 -5.59 -3.58
N THR A 137 4.81 -5.06 -3.87
CA THR A 137 5.47 -4.03 -3.05
C THR A 137 4.55 -2.84 -2.68
N LYS A 138 3.68 -2.41 -3.60
CA LYS A 138 2.73 -1.30 -3.36
C LYS A 138 1.72 -1.65 -2.27
N GLY A 139 1.06 -2.81 -2.38
CA GLY A 139 0.05 -3.23 -1.41
C GLY A 139 0.65 -3.59 -0.06
N ARG A 140 1.89 -4.10 -0.06
CA ARG A 140 2.54 -4.57 1.16
C ARG A 140 3.25 -3.47 1.95
N PHE A 141 3.99 -2.59 1.27
CA PHE A 141 4.94 -1.69 1.94
C PHE A 141 4.64 -0.21 1.77
N ALA A 142 3.93 0.18 0.70
CA ALA A 142 3.62 1.57 0.42
C ALA A 142 2.33 1.98 1.14
N TYR A 143 2.36 2.08 2.47
CA TYR A 143 1.23 2.58 3.29
C TYR A 143 1.59 3.83 4.11
N ASP A 144 2.82 4.33 4.00
CA ASP A 144 3.30 5.48 4.80
C ASP A 144 2.52 6.77 4.53
N PHE A 145 1.93 6.90 3.33
CA PHE A 145 1.11 8.04 2.95
C PHE A 145 -0.10 8.24 3.87
N ILE A 146 -0.53 7.22 4.62
CA ILE A 146 -1.61 7.31 5.59
C ILE A 146 -1.25 8.29 6.72
N HIS A 147 0.01 8.28 7.15
CA HIS A 147 0.49 9.05 8.32
C HIS A 147 1.56 10.08 7.95
N HIS A 148 1.75 10.36 6.66
CA HIS A 148 2.72 11.33 6.17
C HIS A 148 2.38 12.76 6.63
N GLU A 149 3.38 13.57 6.95
CA GLU A 149 3.22 14.94 7.47
C GLU A 149 2.51 15.88 6.49
N ASP A 150 2.74 15.71 5.18
CA ASP A 150 2.06 16.48 4.13
C ASP A 150 0.56 16.14 3.95
N ARG A 151 0.02 15.16 4.69
CA ARG A 151 -1.39 14.79 4.57
C ARG A 151 -2.28 15.94 5.02
N LEU A 152 -3.15 16.42 4.12
CA LEU A 152 -4.16 17.42 4.46
C LEU A 152 -5.17 16.86 5.47
N THR A 153 -5.25 17.52 6.63
CA THR A 153 -6.17 17.15 7.74
C THR A 153 -7.26 18.19 7.98
N THR A 154 -7.17 19.36 7.34
CA THR A 154 -8.12 20.48 7.49
C THR A 154 -8.49 21.06 6.12
N PRO A 155 -9.75 21.47 5.89
CA PRO A 155 -10.13 22.17 4.67
C PRO A 155 -9.33 23.46 4.45
N LEU A 156 -9.03 23.78 3.19
CA LEU A 156 -8.32 25.01 2.80
C LEU A 156 -9.17 25.82 1.81
N ILE A 157 -9.18 27.14 1.94
CA ILE A 157 -9.83 28.08 1.01
C ILE A 157 -8.76 28.98 0.40
N ARG A 158 -8.88 29.26 -0.91
CA ARG A 158 -8.00 30.21 -1.59
C ARG A 158 -8.56 31.63 -1.50
N GLU A 159 -7.76 32.54 -0.97
CA GLU A 159 -8.06 33.96 -0.84
C GLU A 159 -6.84 34.79 -1.26
N ASN A 160 -7.02 35.76 -2.16
CA ASN A 160 -5.91 36.57 -2.72
C ASN A 160 -4.73 35.76 -3.30
N GLY A 161 -5.01 34.56 -3.83
CA GLY A 161 -4.01 33.67 -4.41
C GLY A 161 -3.41 32.66 -3.42
N GLU A 162 -3.57 32.86 -2.11
CA GLU A 162 -2.98 32.01 -1.07
C GLU A 162 -4.02 31.07 -0.44
N LEU A 163 -3.58 29.89 0.00
CA LEU A 163 -4.43 28.92 0.71
C LEU A 163 -4.36 29.19 2.21
N ARG A 164 -5.53 29.29 2.85
CA ARG A 164 -5.64 29.35 4.31
C ARG A 164 -6.54 28.23 4.85
N PRO A 165 -6.28 27.75 6.08
CA PRO A 165 -7.20 26.85 6.79
C PRO A 165 -8.61 27.45 6.94
N ALA A 166 -9.61 26.58 6.91
CA ALA A 166 -11.01 26.93 7.08
C ALA A 166 -11.77 25.84 7.83
N SER A 167 -12.88 26.25 8.46
CA SER A 167 -13.81 25.28 9.05
C SER A 167 -14.60 24.53 7.96
N TRP A 168 -15.11 23.34 8.28
CA TRP A 168 -15.99 22.59 7.36
C TRP A 168 -17.21 23.39 6.89
N PRO A 169 -17.98 24.08 7.75
CA PRO A 169 -19.10 24.90 7.31
C PRO A 169 -18.70 26.01 6.34
N GLU A 170 -17.59 26.70 6.61
CA GLU A 170 -17.07 27.77 5.76
C GLU A 170 -16.63 27.24 4.40
N ALA A 171 -15.85 26.16 4.37
CA ALA A 171 -15.35 25.55 3.14
C ALA A 171 -16.51 25.05 2.25
N ILE A 172 -17.51 24.41 2.84
CA ILE A 172 -18.69 23.94 2.12
C ILE A 172 -19.51 25.12 1.58
N GLN A 173 -19.70 26.18 2.37
CA GLN A 173 -20.40 27.39 1.90
C GLN A 173 -19.65 28.09 0.76
N ALA A 174 -18.33 28.19 0.85
CA ALA A 174 -17.50 28.76 -0.20
C ALA A 174 -17.60 27.96 -1.50
N ALA A 175 -17.50 26.63 -1.43
CA ALA A 175 -17.66 25.74 -2.58
C ALA A 175 -19.07 25.86 -3.19
N ALA A 176 -20.12 25.84 -2.36
CA ALA A 176 -21.50 25.97 -2.81
C ALA A 176 -21.77 27.32 -3.48
N LYS A 177 -21.26 28.43 -2.91
CA LYS A 177 -21.39 29.77 -3.49
C LYS A 177 -20.72 29.83 -4.88
N GLY A 178 -19.53 29.26 -5.03
CA GLY A 178 -18.83 29.19 -6.31
C GLY A 178 -19.60 28.39 -7.37
N LEU A 179 -20.01 27.17 -7.04
CA LEU A 179 -20.73 26.29 -7.95
C LEU A 179 -22.09 26.87 -8.39
N LYS A 180 -22.90 27.36 -7.43
CA LYS A 180 -24.19 28.02 -7.72
C LYS A 180 -24.00 29.26 -8.58
N GLY A 181 -23.03 30.11 -8.24
CA GLY A 181 -22.77 31.34 -9.00
C GLY A 181 -22.28 31.10 -10.44
N VAL A 182 -21.66 29.95 -10.74
CA VAL A 182 -21.38 29.55 -12.13
C VAL A 182 -22.64 29.07 -12.83
N ALA A 183 -23.42 28.18 -12.19
CA ALA A 183 -24.66 27.66 -12.75
C ALA A 183 -25.69 28.75 -13.06
N GLU A 184 -25.84 29.75 -12.19
CA GLU A 184 -26.75 30.89 -12.37
C GLU A 184 -26.35 31.80 -13.54
N ARG A 185 -25.05 32.01 -13.75
CA ARG A 185 -24.53 32.93 -14.79
C ARG A 185 -24.43 32.28 -16.16
N TRP A 186 -24.06 31.00 -16.21
CA TRP A 186 -23.66 30.31 -17.45
C TRP A 186 -24.48 29.05 -17.73
N GLY A 187 -25.43 28.72 -16.87
CA GLY A 187 -26.21 27.50 -16.94
C GLY A 187 -25.50 26.28 -16.34
N PRO A 188 -26.24 25.19 -16.10
CA PRO A 188 -25.72 24.01 -15.41
C PRO A 188 -24.61 23.27 -16.19
N ASN A 189 -24.64 23.31 -17.52
CA ASN A 189 -23.64 22.67 -18.39
C ASN A 189 -22.31 23.41 -18.45
N ALA A 190 -22.16 24.55 -17.77
CA ALA A 190 -20.87 25.18 -17.55
C ALA A 190 -20.09 24.56 -16.38
N LEU A 191 -20.73 23.70 -15.58
CA LEU A 191 -20.08 22.93 -14.51
C LEU A 191 -19.51 21.61 -15.05
N GLY A 192 -18.44 21.15 -14.42
CA GLY A 192 -17.87 19.84 -14.63
C GLY A 192 -17.50 19.21 -13.29
N PHE A 193 -17.79 17.92 -13.13
CA PHE A 193 -17.52 17.14 -11.94
C PHE A 193 -16.57 16.01 -12.29
N ILE A 194 -15.49 15.87 -11.53
CA ILE A 194 -14.50 14.81 -11.73
C ILE A 194 -14.42 14.00 -10.44
N SER A 195 -14.77 12.72 -10.52
CA SER A 195 -14.61 11.77 -9.42
C SER A 195 -13.33 10.96 -9.58
N SER A 196 -13.03 10.11 -8.60
CA SER A 196 -11.83 9.27 -8.56
C SER A 196 -12.16 7.78 -8.53
N SER A 197 -11.49 6.96 -9.35
CA SER A 197 -11.60 5.50 -9.23
C SER A 197 -10.90 4.95 -7.98
N ARG A 198 -10.15 5.79 -7.26
CA ARG A 198 -9.56 5.44 -5.96
C ARG A 198 -10.57 5.58 -4.82
N CYS A 199 -11.67 6.30 -5.05
CA CYS A 199 -12.81 6.44 -4.15
C CYS A 199 -13.74 5.23 -4.27
N THR A 200 -14.63 5.06 -3.29
CA THR A 200 -15.58 3.95 -3.26
C THR A 200 -16.67 4.10 -4.34
N GLY A 201 -17.39 3.01 -4.61
CA GLY A 201 -18.53 3.05 -5.53
C GLY A 201 -19.64 3.99 -5.04
N GLU A 202 -19.82 4.05 -3.72
CA GLU A 202 -20.77 4.90 -3.02
C GLU A 202 -20.41 6.39 -3.17
N GLU A 203 -19.13 6.75 -3.00
CA GLU A 203 -18.65 8.12 -3.20
C GLU A 203 -18.81 8.55 -4.67
N ASN A 204 -18.49 7.66 -5.60
CA ASN A 204 -18.72 7.90 -7.03
C ASN A 204 -20.21 8.07 -7.35
N TYR A 205 -21.09 7.28 -6.70
CA TYR A 205 -22.53 7.44 -6.81
C TYR A 205 -23.01 8.80 -6.26
N LEU A 206 -22.45 9.26 -5.14
CA LEU A 206 -22.76 10.56 -4.56
C LEU A 206 -22.29 11.70 -5.48
N MET A 207 -21.10 11.59 -6.06
CA MET A 207 -20.58 12.61 -6.99
C MET A 207 -21.44 12.73 -8.25
N GLN A 208 -21.82 11.60 -8.86
CA GLN A 208 -22.69 11.64 -10.03
C GLN A 208 -24.09 12.15 -9.67
N LYS A 209 -24.61 11.82 -8.48
CA LYS A 209 -25.90 12.32 -8.00
C LYS A 209 -25.87 13.82 -7.75
N LEU A 210 -24.79 14.34 -7.17
CA LEU A 210 -24.55 15.77 -7.01
C LEU A 210 -24.62 16.48 -8.37
N SER A 211 -23.88 15.98 -9.37
CA SER A 211 -23.85 16.59 -10.71
C SER A 211 -25.23 16.60 -11.40
N ARG A 212 -25.91 15.44 -11.44
CA ARG A 212 -27.15 15.24 -12.21
C ARG A 212 -28.38 15.75 -11.49
N ALA A 213 -28.54 15.41 -10.21
CA ALA A 213 -29.76 15.73 -9.47
C ALA A 213 -29.72 17.14 -8.84
N ALA A 214 -28.57 17.57 -8.31
CA ALA A 214 -28.49 18.86 -7.64
C ALA A 214 -28.20 20.01 -8.61
N PHE A 215 -27.35 19.77 -9.61
CA PHE A 215 -26.94 20.79 -10.59
C PHE A 215 -27.52 20.61 -11.99
N GLY A 216 -28.17 19.48 -12.30
CA GLY A 216 -28.86 19.32 -13.60
C GLY A 216 -27.92 19.19 -14.80
N THR A 217 -26.69 18.72 -14.61
CA THR A 217 -25.75 18.46 -15.72
C THR A 217 -25.30 17.01 -15.77
N ASN A 218 -24.97 16.54 -16.98
CA ASN A 218 -24.37 15.23 -17.21
C ASN A 218 -22.84 15.29 -17.32
N ASN A 219 -22.24 16.47 -17.12
CA ASN A 219 -20.79 16.68 -17.16
C ASN A 219 -20.11 16.10 -15.91
N CYS A 220 -20.07 14.77 -15.81
CA CYS A 220 -19.42 14.04 -14.74
C CYS A 220 -18.53 12.94 -15.34
N HIS A 221 -17.25 12.93 -14.98
CA HIS A 221 -16.27 11.95 -15.45
C HIS A 221 -15.42 11.41 -14.31
N GLN A 222 -14.63 10.36 -14.55
CA GLN A 222 -13.65 9.84 -13.61
C GLN A 222 -12.41 9.30 -14.34
N CYS A 223 -11.28 9.14 -13.66
CA CYS A 223 -9.98 8.87 -14.29
C CYS A 223 -9.83 7.51 -15.00
N ALA A 224 -10.65 6.52 -14.68
CA ALA A 224 -10.68 5.20 -15.31
C ALA A 224 -11.99 4.89 -16.04
N ALA A 225 -12.75 5.92 -16.46
CA ALA A 225 -13.88 5.72 -17.36
C ALA A 225 -13.32 5.62 -18.79
N THR A 226 -13.28 4.40 -19.33
CA THR A 226 -13.04 4.11 -20.74
C THR A 226 -14.34 4.16 -21.53
#